data_AF-J2U108-F1
#
_entry.id   AF-J2U108-F1
#
_cell.length_a   1.000
_cell.length_b   1.000
_cell.length_c   1.000
_cell.angle_alpha   90.00
_cell.angle_beta   90.00
_cell.angle_gamma   90.00
#
_symmetry.space_group_name_H-M   'P 1'
#
loop_
_entity.id
_entity.type
_entity.pdbx_description
1 polymer ?
#
loop_
_entity_poly.entity_id
_entity_poly.type
_entity_poly.pdbx_seq_one_letter_code
_entity_poly.pdbx_strand_id
1 'polypeptide(L)'
;MPASAQFGKYAANAASAVVEDISERIRQLACQIRELQQQLQQVLSSLSEQDLNQLRQRIQAHYQEIFRLEKEKARSRDRNDSYLSVVLSVATSNT
;
A
#
# COMPACT_ATOMS: atom_id res chain seq x y z
N MET A 1 5.59 31.58 -20.78
CA MET A 1 5.52 30.91 -19.46
C MET A 1 4.73 29.61 -19.63
N PRO A 2 5.35 28.42 -19.61
CA PRO A 2 4.66 27.20 -20.04
C PRO A 2 3.83 26.61 -18.90
N ALA A 3 2.52 26.47 -19.12
CA ALA A 3 1.56 25.83 -18.22
C ALA A 3 1.84 24.34 -17.95
N SER A 4 2.72 23.72 -18.75
CA SER A 4 3.07 22.29 -18.73
C SER A 4 3.76 21.84 -17.43
N ALA A 5 4.50 22.73 -16.76
CA ALA A 5 5.22 22.42 -15.52
C ALA A 5 4.29 22.28 -14.30
N GLN A 6 3.12 22.92 -14.34
CA GLN A 6 2.15 22.87 -13.23
C GLN A 6 1.45 21.52 -13.16
N PHE A 7 1.00 20.98 -14.31
CA PHE A 7 0.27 19.71 -14.37
C PHE A 7 1.11 18.51 -13.88
N GLY A 8 2.42 18.49 -14.18
CA GLY A 8 3.32 17.43 -13.69
C GLY A 8 3.49 17.42 -12.17
N LYS A 9 3.51 18.59 -11.51
CA LYS A 9 3.58 18.71 -10.05
C LYS A 9 2.33 18.20 -9.34
N TYR A 10 1.14 18.48 -9.87
CA TYR A 10 -0.10 18.00 -9.27
C TYR A 10 -0.28 16.49 -9.44
N ALA A 11 0.10 15.92 -10.60
CA ALA A 11 0.04 14.49 -10.85
C ALA A 11 1.01 13.69 -9.96
N ALA A 12 2.25 14.17 -9.80
CA ALA A 12 3.22 13.55 -8.91
C ALA A 12 2.80 13.62 -7.43
N ASN A 13 2.23 14.75 -7.00
CA ASN A 13 1.73 14.89 -5.62
C ASN A 13 0.52 14.00 -5.35
N ALA A 14 -0.43 13.89 -6.29
CA ALA A 14 -1.59 13.02 -6.16
C ALA A 14 -1.17 11.55 -6.05
N ALA A 15 -0.20 11.13 -6.85
CA ALA A 15 0.27 9.75 -6.83
C ALA A 15 1.18 9.44 -5.63
N SER A 16 1.92 10.44 -5.11
CA SER A 16 2.65 10.32 -3.84
C SER A 16 1.69 10.19 -2.66
N ALA A 17 0.60 10.97 -2.63
CA ALA A 17 -0.43 10.88 -1.60
C ALA A 17 -1.12 9.50 -1.59
N VAL A 18 -1.39 8.91 -2.76
CA VAL A 18 -1.95 7.55 -2.87
C VAL A 18 -0.98 6.50 -2.34
N VAL A 19 0.32 6.61 -2.62
CA VAL A 19 1.35 5.69 -2.10
C VAL A 19 1.50 5.79 -0.58
N GLU A 20 1.38 7.00 -0.04
CA GLU A 20 1.45 7.28 1.39
C GLU A 20 0.22 6.74 2.14
N ASP A 21 -0.99 6.93 1.59
CA ASP A 21 -2.24 6.38 2.11
C ASP A 21 -2.24 4.84 2.14
N ILE A 22 -1.77 4.20 1.05
CA ILE A 22 -1.60 2.74 0.99
C ILE A 22 -0.58 2.26 2.04
N SER A 23 0.51 3.01 2.24
CA SER A 23 1.53 2.67 3.24
C SER A 23 1.00 2.77 4.67
N GLU A 24 0.19 3.78 4.96
CA GLU A 24 -0.49 3.92 6.24
C GLU A 24 -1.48 2.77 6.47
N ARG A 25 -2.23 2.38 5.43
CA ARG A 25 -3.15 1.24 5.50
C ARG A 25 -2.45 -0.09 5.77
N ILE A 26 -1.30 -0.32 5.15
CA ILE A 26 -0.45 -1.50 5.41
C ILE A 26 0.03 -1.50 6.86
N ARG A 27 0.44 -0.34 7.39
CA ARG A 27 0.87 -0.22 8.79
C ARG A 27 -0.27 -0.56 9.76
N GLN A 28 -1.48 -0.05 9.50
CA GLN A 28 -2.67 -0.37 10.30
C GLN A 28 -2.99 -1.87 10.29
N LEU A 29 -2.98 -2.50 9.11
CA LEU A 29 -3.20 -3.93 8.97
C LEU A 29 -2.12 -4.76 9.68
N ALA A 30 -0.86 -4.33 9.63
CA ALA A 30 0.24 -4.99 10.34
C ALA A 30 0.08 -4.90 11.86
N CYS A 31 -0.35 -3.75 12.39
CA CYS A 31 -0.70 -3.60 13.80
C CYS A 31 -1.84 -4.55 14.21
N GLN A 32 -2.91 -4.62 13.41
CA GLN A 32 -4.04 -5.52 13.66
C GLN A 32 -3.62 -7.00 13.64
N ILE A 33 -2.75 -7.40 12.72
CA ILE A 33 -2.20 -8.76 12.70
C ILE A 33 -1.44 -9.05 14.00
N ARG A 34 -0.62 -8.10 14.47
CA ARG A 34 0.15 -8.27 15.71
C ARG A 34 -0.76 -8.42 16.92
N GLU A 35 -1.82 -7.63 17.01
CA GLU A 35 -2.83 -7.73 18.06
C GLU A 35 -3.57 -9.08 18.01
N LEU A 36 -3.99 -9.52 16.82
CA LEU A 36 -4.65 -10.81 16.63
C LEU A 36 -3.71 -11.99 16.96
N GLN A 37 -2.41 -11.88 16.65
CA GLN A 37 -1.41 -12.87 17.03
C GLN A 37 -1.18 -12.91 18.54
N GLN A 38 -1.17 -11.76 19.22
CA GLN A 38 -1.09 -11.71 20.69
C GLN A 38 -2.33 -12.30 21.34
N GLN A 39 -3.52 -12.00 20.84
CA GLN A 39 -4.78 -12.62 21.29
C GLN A 39 -4.73 -14.13 21.08
N LEU A 40 -4.24 -14.60 19.93
CA LEU A 40 -4.08 -16.03 19.68
C LEU A 40 -3.12 -16.66 20.70
N GLN A 41 -1.99 -16.03 21.02
CA GLN A 41 -1.04 -16.53 22.01
C GLN A 41 -1.60 -16.55 23.44
N GLN A 42 -2.39 -15.56 23.83
CA GLN A 42 -2.97 -15.46 25.18
C GLN A 42 -4.16 -16.41 25.40
N VAL A 43 -4.91 -16.70 24.33
CA VAL A 43 -6.20 -17.40 24.42
C VAL A 43 -6.14 -18.80 23.78
N LEU A 44 -4.95 -19.23 23.33
CA LEU A 44 -4.68 -20.55 22.76
C LEU A 44 -5.06 -21.72 23.69
N SER A 45 -5.03 -21.50 25.00
CA SER A 45 -5.36 -22.50 26.03
C SER A 45 -6.84 -22.48 26.46
N SER A 46 -7.64 -21.52 26.00
CA SER A 46 -9.05 -21.36 26.43
C SER A 46 -10.07 -21.27 25.30
N LEU A 47 -9.67 -21.12 24.04
CA LEU A 47 -10.55 -21.10 22.87
C LEU A 47 -10.82 -22.48 22.29
N SER A 48 -12.01 -22.64 21.70
CA SER A 48 -12.35 -23.81 20.91
C SER A 48 -11.53 -23.87 19.61
N GLU A 49 -11.31 -25.07 19.07
CA GLU A 49 -10.63 -25.25 17.78
C GLU A 49 -11.31 -24.46 16.63
N GLN A 50 -12.63 -24.27 16.72
CA GLN A 50 -13.39 -23.52 15.72
C GLN A 50 -13.02 -22.03 15.75
N ASP A 51 -12.89 -21.43 16.94
CA ASP A 51 -12.52 -20.03 17.07
C ASP A 51 -11.05 -19.79 16.69
N LEU A 52 -10.16 -20.74 17.00
CA LEU A 52 -8.77 -20.70 16.56
C LEU A 52 -8.66 -20.75 15.03
N ASN A 53 -9.49 -21.55 14.37
CA ASN A 53 -9.54 -21.60 12.90
C ASN A 53 -10.09 -20.31 12.29
N GLN A 54 -11.13 -19.71 12.87
CA GLN A 54 -11.63 -18.40 12.42
C GLN A 54 -10.58 -17.30 12.58
N LEU A 55 -9.84 -17.31 13.69
CA LEU A 55 -8.79 -16.32 13.95
C LEU A 55 -7.61 -16.48 12.97
N ARG A 56 -7.20 -17.72 12.67
CA ARG A 56 -6.19 -18.01 11.64
C ARG A 56 -6.64 -17.57 10.25
N GLN A 57 -7.88 -17.85 9.86
CA GLN A 57 -8.43 -17.42 8.58
C GLN A 57 -8.44 -15.89 8.46
N ARG A 58 -8.78 -15.19 9.56
CA ARG A 58 -8.77 -13.72 9.60
C ARG A 58 -7.36 -13.14 9.47
N ILE A 59 -6.38 -13.73 10.16
CA ILE A 59 -4.96 -13.37 10.00
C ILE A 59 -4.51 -13.59 8.54
N GLN A 60 -4.85 -14.73 7.95
CA GLN A 60 -4.50 -15.04 6.56
C GLN A 60 -5.13 -14.06 5.57
N ALA A 61 -6.40 -13.68 5.76
CA ALA A 61 -7.06 -12.68 4.95
C ALA A 61 -6.36 -11.31 5.04
N HIS A 62 -5.93 -10.89 6.24
CA HIS A 62 -5.17 -9.65 6.40
C HIS A 62 -3.81 -9.70 5.69
N TYR A 63 -3.09 -10.82 5.71
CA TYR A 63 -1.85 -10.97 4.94
C TYR A 63 -2.08 -10.92 3.43
N GLN A 64 -3.16 -11.53 2.92
CA GLN A 64 -3.51 -11.45 1.50
C GLN A 64 -3.83 -10.01 1.08
N GLU A 65 -4.52 -9.25 1.92
CA GLU A 65 -4.83 -7.86 1.64
C GLU A 65 -3.57 -6.98 1.65
N ILE A 66 -2.66 -7.19 2.61
CA ILE A 66 -1.35 -6.52 2.59
C ILE A 66 -0.60 -6.83 1.29
N PHE A 67 -0.56 -8.09 0.86
CA PHE A 67 0.11 -8.47 -0.37
C PHE A 67 -0.51 -7.78 -1.61
N ARG A 68 -1.85 -7.66 -1.64
CA ARG A 68 -2.56 -6.92 -2.69
C ARG A 68 -2.18 -5.44 -2.71
N LEU A 69 -2.19 -4.80 -1.54
CA LEU A 69 -1.85 -3.39 -1.36
C LEU A 69 -0.38 -3.10 -1.70
N GLU A 70 0.56 -3.97 -1.32
CA GLU A 70 1.97 -3.84 -1.70
C GLU A 70 2.17 -3.96 -3.21
N LYS A 71 1.45 -4.89 -3.87
CA LYS A 71 1.48 -5.02 -5.33
C LYS A 71 0.90 -3.78 -6.03
N GLU A 72 -0.15 -3.19 -5.48
CA GLU A 72 -0.75 -1.96 -5.99
C GLU A 72 0.18 -0.75 -5.79
N LYS A 73 0.82 -0.64 -4.62
CA LYS A 73 1.86 0.36 -4.33
C LYS A 73 3.02 0.28 -5.32
N ALA A 74 3.51 -0.93 -5.60
CA ALA A 74 4.58 -1.13 -6.58
C ALA A 74 4.17 -0.68 -8.00
N ARG A 75 2.95 -0.99 -8.42
CA ARG A 75 2.40 -0.55 -9.72
C ARG A 75 2.20 0.97 -9.81
N SER A 76 1.74 1.60 -8.74
CA SER A 76 1.56 3.05 -8.69
C SER A 76 2.91 3.79 -8.73
N ARG A 77 3.94 3.22 -8.10
CA ARG A 77 5.32 3.74 -8.16
C ARG A 77 5.93 3.60 -9.56
N ASP A 78 5.77 2.45 -10.21
CA ASP A 78 6.26 2.21 -11.58
C ASP A 78 5.59 3.14 -12.62
N ARG A 79 4.28 3.38 -12.46
CA ARG A 79 3.56 4.36 -13.28
C ARG A 79 4.09 5.78 -13.07
N ASN A 80 4.40 6.17 -11.83
CA ASN A 80 4.98 7.48 -11.54
C ASN A 80 6.36 7.67 -12.17
N ASP A 81 7.23 6.65 -12.08
CA ASP A 81 8.55 6.70 -12.71
C ASP A 81 8.43 6.77 -14.24
N SER A 82 7.45 6.08 -14.83
CA SER A 82 7.14 6.17 -16.27
C SER A 82 6.57 7.54 -16.68
N TYR A 83 5.67 8.15 -15.91
CA TYR A 83 5.18 9.50 -16.20
C TYR A 83 6.28 10.55 -16.05
N LEU A 84 7.13 10.44 -15.01
CA LEU A 84 8.28 11.32 -14.82
C LEU A 84 9.28 11.18 -15.97
N SER A 85 9.59 9.95 -16.41
CA SER A 85 10.51 9.73 -17.53
C SER A 85 9.97 10.35 -18.83
N VAL A 86 8.67 10.18 -19.12
CA VAL A 86 8.02 10.81 -20.28
C VAL A 86 8.11 12.34 -20.17
N VAL A 87 7.69 12.94 -19.04
CA VAL A 87 7.72 14.40 -18.84
C VAL A 87 9.14 14.96 -19.00
N LEU A 88 10.15 14.27 -18.44
CA LEU A 88 11.55 14.66 -18.59
C LEU A 88 12.02 14.57 -20.04
N SER A 89 11.66 13.52 -20.78
CA SER A 89 11.99 13.38 -22.20
C SER A 89 11.37 14.47 -23.08
N VAL A 90 10.12 14.88 -22.82
CA VAL A 90 9.51 16.01 -23.57
C VAL A 90 10.15 17.34 -23.19
N ALA A 91 10.52 17.52 -21.92
CA ALA A 91 11.18 18.73 -21.46
C ALA A 91 12.59 18.91 -22.05
N THR A 92 13.33 17.82 -22.30
CA THR A 92 14.67 17.87 -22.89
C THR A 92 14.69 17.82 -24.41
N SER A 93 13.58 17.45 -25.05
CA SER A 93 13.45 17.44 -26.53
C SER A 93 13.04 18.79 -27.11
N ASN A 94 12.72 19.79 -26.27
CA ASN A 94 12.31 21.15 -26.66
C ASN A 94 13.44 22.19 -26.56
N THR A 95 14.70 21.77 -26.57
CA THR A 95 15.90 22.62 -26.73
C THR A 95 16.54 22.41 -28.09
#